data_AF-A0A085GNC6-F1
#
_entry.id   AF-A0A085GNC6-F1
#
_cell.length_a   1.000
_cell.length_b   1.000
_cell.length_c   1.000
_cell.angle_alpha   90.00
_cell.angle_beta   90.00
_cell.angle_gamma   90.00
#
_symmetry.space_group_name_H-M   'P 1'
#
loop_
_entity.id
_entity.type
_entity.pdbx_description
1 polymer ?
#
loop_
_entity_poly.entity_id
_entity_poly.type
_entity_poly.pdbx_seq_one_letter_code
_entity_poly.pdbx_strand_id
1 'polypeptide(L)'
;MGSETQREQGLHHLEMIKKRHFHTSGNQMQTLFDNAPEEWKRTLCFLAGLKVRHVSMTFEQLSHGEKQAVIDAVLAIKQFGSRLNNLFR
;
A
#
# COMPACT_ATOMS: atom_id res chain seq x y z
N MET A 1 -23.17 27.66 7.57
CA MET A 1 -22.23 26.99 8.48
C MET A 1 -22.83 25.62 8.79
N GLY A 2 -22.17 24.52 8.41
CA GLY A 2 -22.67 23.19 8.75
C GLY A 2 -22.62 23.00 10.26
N SER A 3 -23.68 22.45 10.86
CA SER A 3 -23.71 22.27 12.31
C SER A 3 -22.71 21.20 12.73
N GLU A 4 -22.15 21.34 13.93
CA GLU A 4 -21.18 20.40 14.48
C GLU A 4 -21.73 18.96 14.55
N THR A 5 -23.04 18.86 14.75
CA THR A 5 -23.83 17.62 14.65
C THR A 5 -23.82 16.99 13.25
N GLN A 6 -23.88 17.77 12.17
CA GLN A 6 -23.77 17.24 10.81
C GLN A 6 -22.37 16.69 10.53
N ARG A 7 -21.33 17.31 11.10
CA ARG A 7 -19.95 16.85 10.98
C ARG A 7 -19.76 15.49 11.68
N GLU A 8 -20.25 15.35 12.90
CA GLU A 8 -20.18 14.09 13.66
C GLU A 8 -20.95 12.96 12.98
N GLN A 9 -22.16 13.25 12.49
CA GLN A 9 -22.95 12.30 11.71
C GLN A 9 -22.23 11.86 10.44
N GLY A 10 -21.60 12.81 9.73
CA GLY A 10 -20.78 12.52 8.55
C GLY A 10 -19.58 11.62 8.87
N LEU A 11 -18.85 11.90 9.95
CA LEU A 11 -17.73 11.08 10.40
C LEU A 11 -18.17 9.66 10.77
N HIS A 12 -19.27 9.52 11.51
CA HIS A 12 -19.84 8.22 11.84
C HIS A 12 -20.24 7.44 10.59
N HIS A 13 -20.83 8.10 9.59
CA HIS A 13 -21.20 7.46 8.34
C HIS A 13 -19.99 6.96 7.54
N LEU A 14 -18.92 7.77 7.47
CA LEU A 14 -17.65 7.40 6.85
C LEU A 14 -16.99 6.22 7.57
N GLU A 15 -17.01 6.21 8.90
CA GLU A 15 -16.47 5.11 9.69
C GLU A 15 -17.27 3.82 9.45
N MET A 16 -18.60 3.91 9.36
CA MET A 16 -19.45 2.76 9.03
C MET A 16 -19.21 2.23 7.61
N ILE A 17 -18.99 3.10 6.62
CA ILE A 17 -18.60 2.71 5.26
C ILE A 17 -17.24 2.01 5.29
N LYS A 18 -16.24 2.60 5.97
CA LYS A 18 -14.92 2.00 6.16
C LYS A 18 -15.03 0.60 6.76
N LYS A 19 -15.84 0.46 7.81
CA LYS A 19 -16.06 -0.81 8.49
C LYS A 19 -16.80 -1.82 7.61
N ARG A 20 -17.86 -1.44 6.90
CA ARG A 20 -18.64 -2.40 6.10
C ARG A 20 -17.95 -2.82 4.81
N HIS A 21 -17.24 -1.91 4.15
CA HIS A 21 -16.72 -2.14 2.80
C HIS A 21 -15.21 -2.39 2.76
N PHE A 22 -14.47 -2.03 3.81
CA PHE A 22 -13.00 -2.10 3.84
C PHE A 22 -12.44 -2.92 5.02
N HIS A 23 -13.28 -3.61 5.83
CA HIS A 23 -12.77 -4.46 6.93
C HIS A 23 -12.19 -5.81 6.49
N THR A 24 -12.61 -6.34 5.33
CA THR A 24 -12.44 -7.77 5.04
C THR A 24 -11.23 -8.08 4.15
N SER A 25 -10.60 -7.09 3.54
CA SER A 25 -9.31 -7.28 2.88
C SER A 25 -8.21 -6.83 3.83
N GLY A 26 -7.57 -7.78 4.51
CA GLY A 26 -6.27 -7.51 5.12
C GLY A 26 -5.40 -6.74 4.12
N ASN A 27 -4.65 -5.74 4.61
CA ASN A 27 -3.91 -4.82 3.75
C ASN A 27 -3.09 -5.63 2.73
N GLN A 28 -3.54 -5.67 1.47
CA GLN A 28 -2.95 -6.53 0.46
C GLN A 28 -1.48 -6.18 0.23
N MET A 29 -1.14 -4.89 0.42
CA MET A 29 0.23 -4.42 0.35
C MET A 29 1.06 -4.96 1.52
N GLN A 30 0.50 -4.95 2.74
CA GLN A 30 1.16 -5.58 3.88
C GLN A 30 1.42 -7.06 3.62
N THR A 31 0.40 -7.81 3.20
CA THR A 31 0.55 -9.24 2.89
C THR A 31 1.58 -9.50 1.80
N LEU A 32 1.57 -8.70 0.72
CA LEU A 32 2.53 -8.81 -0.37
C LEU A 32 3.94 -8.51 0.11
N PHE A 33 4.12 -7.39 0.80
CA PHE A 33 5.44 -6.96 1.27
C PHE A 33 5.98 -7.96 2.30
N ASP A 34 5.23 -8.28 3.36
CA ASP A 34 5.69 -9.12 4.47
C ASP A 34 6.05 -10.54 4.03
N ASN A 35 5.27 -11.12 3.12
CA ASN A 35 5.46 -12.49 2.63
C ASN A 35 6.31 -12.58 1.35
N ALA A 36 6.75 -11.46 0.78
CA ALA A 36 7.61 -11.48 -0.39
C ALA A 36 8.96 -12.17 -0.07
N PRO A 37 9.51 -12.95 -1.02
CA PRO A 37 10.88 -13.43 -0.92
C PRO A 37 11.87 -12.28 -0.69
N GLU A 38 12.98 -12.56 -0.02
CA GLU A 38 13.94 -11.52 0.34
C GLU A 38 14.49 -10.75 -0.88
N GLU A 39 14.75 -11.45 -1.99
CA GLU A 39 15.18 -10.85 -3.26
C GLU A 39 14.14 -9.86 -3.81
N TRP A 40 12.86 -10.21 -3.70
CA TRP A 40 11.76 -9.34 -4.07
C TRP A 40 11.67 -8.13 -3.15
N LYS A 41 11.80 -8.31 -1.84
CA LYS A 41 11.87 -7.20 -0.88
C LYS A 41 13.03 -6.25 -1.17
N ARG A 42 14.21 -6.79 -1.49
CA ARG A 42 15.40 -6.00 -1.88
C ARG A 42 15.10 -5.16 -3.12
N THR A 43 14.48 -5.76 -4.13
CA THR A 43 14.10 -5.07 -5.36
C THR A 43 13.08 -3.96 -5.11
N LEU A 44 12.04 -4.24 -4.31
CA LEU A 44 11.03 -3.25 -3.93
C LEU A 44 11.63 -2.11 -3.12
N CYS A 45 12.47 -2.40 -2.13
CA CYS A 45 13.16 -1.38 -1.35
C CYS A 45 14.06 -0.51 -2.23
N PHE A 46 14.79 -1.12 -3.17
CA PHE A 46 15.63 -0.39 -4.12
C PHE A 46 14.82 0.58 -4.98
N LEU A 47 13.72 0.11 -5.58
CA LEU A 47 12.84 0.94 -6.41
C LEU A 47 12.15 2.05 -5.60
N ALA A 48 11.83 1.79 -4.34
CA ALA A 48 11.24 2.75 -3.42
C ALA A 48 12.27 3.74 -2.82
N GLY A 49 13.56 3.65 -3.19
CA GLY A 49 14.61 4.50 -2.64
C GLY A 49 14.92 4.23 -1.16
N LEU A 50 14.56 3.05 -0.64
CA LEU A 50 14.72 2.66 0.75
C LEU A 50 16.07 1.97 0.99
N LYS A 51 16.60 2.15 2.20
CA LYS A 51 17.85 1.52 2.66
C LYS A 51 17.69 0.01 2.87
N VAL A 52 18.80 -0.72 2.83
CA VAL A 52 18.85 -2.19 3.02
C VAL A 52 18.16 -2.67 4.31
N ARG A 53 18.22 -1.89 5.40
CA ARG A 53 17.56 -2.24 6.67
C ARG A 53 16.03 -2.47 6.54
N HIS A 54 15.38 -1.86 5.56
CA HIS A 54 13.92 -1.99 5.39
C HIS A 54 13.52 -3.36 4.82
N VAL A 55 14.48 -4.12 4.27
CA VAL A 55 14.26 -5.49 3.79
C VAL A 55 13.87 -6.43 4.93
N SER A 56 14.42 -6.21 6.12
CA SER A 56 14.11 -7.01 7.32
C SER A 56 12.93 -6.46 8.13
N MET A 57 12.32 -5.35 7.70
CA MET A 57 11.17 -4.76 8.38
C MET A 57 9.86 -5.37 7.86
N THR A 58 8.83 -5.34 8.70
CA THR A 58 7.46 -5.57 8.26
C THR A 58 6.87 -4.26 7.71
N PHE A 59 5.84 -4.37 6.89
CA PHE A 59 5.16 -3.22 6.30
C PHE A 59 4.63 -2.27 7.38
N GLU A 60 4.16 -2.79 8.52
CA GLU A 60 3.68 -1.97 9.63
C GLU A 60 4.78 -1.17 10.35
N GLN A 61 6.02 -1.64 10.29
CA GLN A 61 7.16 -0.92 10.86
C GLN A 61 7.62 0.25 9.99
N LEU A 62 7.16 0.33 8.74
CA LEU A 62 7.45 1.45 7.84
C LEU A 62 6.64 2.69 8.24
N SER A 63 7.25 3.86 8.13
CA SER A 63 6.53 5.13 8.24
C SER A 63 5.52 5.29 7.10
N HIS A 64 4.57 6.21 7.24
CA HIS A 64 3.56 6.45 6.21
C HIS A 64 4.16 6.78 4.83
N GLY A 65 5.21 7.61 4.79
CA GLY A 65 5.92 7.95 3.55
C GLY A 65 6.63 6.75 2.93
N GLU A 66 7.26 5.90 3.75
CA GLU A 66 7.92 4.67 3.29
C GLU A 66 6.90 3.65 2.78
N LYS A 67 5.75 3.50 3.46
CA LYS A 67 4.61 2.68 2.99
C LYS A 67 4.15 3.15 1.61
N GLN A 68 4.01 4.47 1.41
CA GLN A 68 3.61 5.02 0.12
C GLN A 68 4.67 4.75 -0.97
N ALA A 69 5.96 4.95 -0.67
CA ALA A 69 7.03 4.68 -1.63
C ALA A 69 7.06 3.20 -2.07
N VAL A 70 6.81 2.26 -1.16
CA VAL A 70 6.67 0.84 -1.49
C VAL A 70 5.47 0.57 -2.39
N ILE A 71 4.32 1.19 -2.12
CA ILE A 71 3.12 1.08 -2.96
C ILE A 71 3.42 1.57 -4.38
N ASP A 72 4.06 2.73 -4.52
CA ASP A 72 4.39 3.32 -5.81
C ASP A 72 5.37 2.43 -6.60
N ALA A 73 6.36 1.84 -5.94
CA ALA A 73 7.29 0.88 -6.55
C ALA A 73 6.57 -0.36 -7.11
N VAL A 74 5.60 -0.92 -6.36
CA VAL A 74 4.79 -2.05 -6.82
C VAL A 74 3.94 -1.69 -8.03
N LEU A 75 3.31 -0.52 -8.00
CA LEU A 75 2.52 -0.02 -9.13
C LEU A 75 3.38 0.20 -10.37
N ALA A 76 4.60 0.71 -10.21
CA ALA A 76 5.54 0.87 -11.31
C ALA A 76 5.92 -0.48 -11.95
N ILE A 77 6.21 -1.51 -11.13
CA ILE A 77 6.48 -2.87 -11.64
C ILE A 77 5.27 -3.43 -12.40
N LYS A 78 4.05 -3.29 -11.86
CA LYS A 78 2.83 -3.75 -12.53
C LYS A 78 2.63 -3.07 -13.89
N GLN A 79 2.84 -1.76 -13.96
CA GLN A 79 2.75 -1.02 -15.21
C GLN A 79 3.81 -1.47 -16.21
N PHE A 80 5.05 -1.69 -15.76
CA PHE A 80 6.13 -2.19 -16.59
C PHE A 80 5.81 -3.58 -17.17
N GLY A 81 5.36 -4.52 -16.33
CA GLY A 81 4.94 -5.85 -16.78
C GLY A 81 3.79 -5.80 -17.78
N SER A 82 2.81 -4.93 -17.58
CA SER A 82 1.73 -4.71 -18.56
C SER A 82 2.25 -4.21 -19.91
N ARG A 83 3.25 -3.33 -19.92
CA ARG A 83 3.85 -2.83 -21.16
C ARG A 83 4.64 -3.93 -21.88
N LEU A 84 5.42 -4.73 -21.14
CA LEU A 84 6.14 -5.87 -21.71
C LEU A 84 5.19 -6.86 -22.38
N ASN A 85 4.10 -7.23 -21.71
CA ASN A 85 3.11 -8.16 -22.27
C ASN A 85 2.46 -7.64 -23.56
N ASN A 86 2.33 -6.32 -23.70
CA ASN A 86 1.80 -5.70 -24.92
C ASN A 86 2.84 -5.62 -26.06
N LEU A 87 4.14 -5.66 -25.74
CA LEU A 87 5.22 -5.63 -26.74
C LEU A 87 5.47 -6.99 -27.40
N PHE A 88 5.15 -8.09 -26.69
CA PHE A 88 5.34 -9.46 -27.17
C PHE A 88 4.03 -10.14 -27.62
N ARG A 89 2.98 -9.35 -27.85
CA ARG A 89 1.71 -9.76 -28.47
C ARG A 89 1.69 -9.33 -29.93
#